data_AF-A0A7Z9WZM7-F1
#
_entry.id   AF-A0A7Z9WZM7-F1
#
_cell.length_a   1.000
_cell.length_b   1.000
_cell.length_c   1.000
_cell.angle_alpha   90.00
_cell.angle_beta   90.00
_cell.angle_gamma   90.00
#
_symmetry.space_group_name_H-M   'P 1'
#
loop_
_entity.id
_entity.type
_entity.pdbx_description
1 polymer ?
#
loop_
_entity_poly.entity_id
_entity_poly.type
_entity_poly.pdbx_seq_one_letter_code
_entity_poly.pdbx_strand_id
1 'polypeptide(L)'
;MTISTKMRDFAEKSSWIRKMFEEGAKMKAEHGAENVFDFSLGNPDVPPPPEFNKAIREIVKDETPGVHAYMPNGGYPWVREAL
;
A
#
# COMPACT_ATOMS: atom_id res chain seq x y z
N MET A 1 -23.08 -0.01 -23.97
CA MET A 1 -22.17 0.26 -22.83
C MET A 1 -20.74 0.07 -23.31
N THR A 2 -19.85 1.02 -23.04
CA THR A 2 -18.50 1.13 -23.63
C THR A 2 -17.38 0.49 -22.79
N ILE A 3 -17.70 -0.07 -21.61
CA ILE A 3 -16.72 -0.73 -20.73
C ILE A 3 -16.75 -2.24 -20.98
N SER A 4 -15.57 -2.86 -21.04
CA SER A 4 -15.47 -4.32 -21.22
C SER A 4 -16.12 -5.08 -20.06
N THR A 5 -16.79 -6.20 -20.36
CA THR A 5 -17.42 -7.07 -19.35
C THR A 5 -16.45 -7.47 -18.24
N LYS A 6 -15.22 -7.82 -18.59
CA LYS A 6 -14.18 -8.22 -17.62
C LYS A 6 -13.88 -7.13 -16.59
N MET A 7 -13.82 -5.86 -17.02
CA MET A 7 -13.55 -4.76 -16.09
C MET A 7 -14.73 -4.49 -15.16
N ARG A 8 -15.97 -4.65 -15.65
CA ARG A 8 -17.17 -4.55 -14.81
C ARG A 8 -17.18 -5.63 -13.74
N ASP A 9 -16.91 -6.88 -14.11
CA ASP A 9 -16.92 -8.00 -13.16
C ASP A 9 -15.86 -7.85 -12.06
N PHE A 10 -14.70 -7.27 -12.38
CA PHE A 10 -13.69 -6.93 -11.37
C PHE A 10 -14.16 -5.81 -10.45
N ALA A 11 -14.74 -4.74 -10.97
CA ALA A 11 -15.27 -3.66 -10.15
C ALA A 11 -16.33 -4.18 -9.16
N GLU A 12 -17.28 -4.99 -9.62
CA GLU A 12 -18.35 -5.57 -8.79
C GLU A 12 -17.81 -6.49 -7.68
N LYS A 13 -16.76 -7.26 -7.93
CA LYS A 13 -16.24 -8.26 -6.98
C LYS A 13 -15.17 -7.74 -6.02
N SER A 14 -14.57 -6.59 -6.31
CA SER A 14 -13.27 -6.18 -5.75
C SER A 14 -13.22 -5.82 -4.26
N SER A 15 -14.35 -5.64 -3.55
CA SER A 15 -14.30 -4.78 -2.36
C SER A 15 -15.12 -5.23 -1.16
N TRP A 16 -15.26 -6.54 -0.92
CA TRP A 16 -15.88 -7.00 0.33
C TRP A 16 -15.05 -6.64 1.56
N ILE A 17 -13.72 -6.86 1.52
CA ILE A 17 -12.81 -6.49 2.63
C ILE A 17 -12.84 -4.99 2.91
N ARG A 18 -12.73 -4.16 1.88
CA ARG A 18 -12.75 -2.70 2.04
C ARG A 18 -14.13 -2.18 2.46
N LYS A 19 -15.23 -2.79 2.01
CA LYS A 19 -16.57 -2.47 2.52
C LYS A 19 -16.67 -2.78 4.01
N MET A 20 -16.15 -3.93 4.45
CA MET A 20 -16.13 -4.29 5.88
C MET A 20 -15.26 -3.33 6.71
N PHE A 21 -14.12 -2.89 6.18
CA PHE A 21 -13.28 -1.88 6.82
C PHE A 21 -14.02 -0.54 6.98
N GLU A 22 -14.74 -0.09 5.95
CA GLU A 22 -15.55 1.14 5.98
C GLU A 22 -16.73 1.03 6.96
N GLU A 23 -17.42 -0.12 7.03
CA GLU A 23 -18.44 -0.38 8.06
C GLU A 23 -17.82 -0.43 9.47
N GLY A 24 -16.63 -1.01 9.63
CA GLY A 24 -15.85 -0.98 10.85
C GLY A 24 -15.57 0.46 11.31
N ALA A 25 -15.19 1.35 10.40
CA ALA A 25 -14.98 2.76 10.70
C ALA A 25 -16.27 3.47 11.18
N LYS A 26 -17.43 3.18 10.56
CA LYS A 26 -18.73 3.70 11.01
C LYS A 26 -19.07 3.21 12.42
N MET A 27 -18.95 1.90 12.66
CA MET A 27 -19.20 1.31 13.97
C MET A 27 -18.28 1.89 15.05
N LYS A 28 -17.00 2.16 14.74
CA LYS A 28 -16.07 2.80 15.69
C LYS A 28 -16.50 4.22 16.04
N ALA A 29 -17.06 4.97 15.09
CA ALA A 29 -17.59 6.30 15.34
C ALA A 29 -18.87 6.29 16.18
N GLU A 30 -19.73 5.28 16.01
CA GLU A 30 -21.00 5.14 16.74
C GLU A 30 -20.85 4.51 18.13
N HIS A 31 -19.93 3.57 18.28
CA HIS A 31 -19.81 2.72 19.47
C HIS A 31 -18.48 2.86 20.22
N GLY A 32 -17.53 3.65 19.72
CA GLY A 32 -16.18 3.75 20.27
C GLY A 32 -15.22 2.72 19.66
N ALA A 33 -13.96 3.11 19.46
CA ALA A 33 -12.96 2.29 18.79
C ALA A 33 -12.60 1.02 19.56
N GLU A 34 -12.66 1.09 20.89
CA GLU A 34 -12.43 0.01 21.84
C GLU A 34 -13.50 -1.08 21.82
N ASN A 35 -14.69 -0.79 21.29
CA ASN A 35 -15.82 -1.72 21.23
C ASN A 35 -15.98 -2.42 19.87
N VAL A 36 -15.07 -2.16 18.92
CA VAL A 36 -15.13 -2.70 17.56
C VAL A 36 -13.88 -3.49 17.21
N PHE A 37 -14.02 -4.80 17.13
CA PHE A 37 -12.94 -5.74 16.79
C PHE A 37 -12.86 -5.95 15.28
N ASP A 38 -12.18 -5.02 14.60
CA ASP A 38 -12.03 -5.04 13.16
C ASP A 38 -10.82 -5.87 12.71
N PHE A 39 -11.09 -7.10 12.24
CA PHE A 39 -10.09 -8.02 11.67
C PHE A 39 -10.16 -8.07 10.13
N SER A 40 -10.71 -7.04 9.49
CA SER A 40 -10.96 -7.06 8.04
C SER A 40 -9.70 -6.79 7.21
N LEU A 41 -8.96 -5.72 7.53
CA LEU A 41 -7.86 -5.22 6.71
C LEU A 41 -6.50 -5.71 7.24
N GLY A 42 -5.70 -6.32 6.36
CA GLY A 42 -4.38 -6.87 6.69
C GLY A 42 -3.22 -5.89 6.48
N ASN A 43 -3.40 -4.60 6.81
CA ASN A 43 -2.30 -3.64 6.73
C ASN A 43 -1.30 -3.89 7.88
N PRO A 44 0.02 -3.83 7.63
CA PRO A 44 1.00 -3.76 8.71
C PRO A 44 0.72 -2.56 9.63
N ASP A 45 0.75 -2.77 10.94
CA ASP A 45 0.39 -1.80 11.96
C ASP A 45 1.59 -1.33 12.81
N VAL A 46 2.74 -1.96 12.66
CA VAL A 46 3.99 -1.58 13.33
C VAL A 46 4.81 -0.60 12.48
N PRO A 47 5.50 0.37 13.11
CA PRO A 47 6.41 1.26 12.40
C PRO A 47 7.59 0.48 11.79
N PRO A 48 8.15 0.94 10.66
CA PRO A 48 9.32 0.32 10.08
C PRO A 48 10.55 0.54 10.98
N PRO A 49 11.61 -0.29 10.81
CA PRO A 49 12.84 -0.12 11.57
C PRO A 49 13.56 1.21 11.19
N PRO A 50 14.39 1.80 12.06
CA PRO A 50 15.01 3.12 11.84
C PRO A 50 15.79 3.25 10.52
N GLU A 51 16.36 2.14 10.04
CA GLU A 51 17.10 2.02 8.78
C GLU A 51 16.29 2.47 7.57
N PHE A 52 14.97 2.22 7.58
CA PHE A 52 14.07 2.66 6.52
C PHE A 52 14.10 4.19 6.35
N ASN A 53 13.96 4.91 7.46
CA ASN A 53 13.97 6.38 7.45
C ASN A 53 15.35 6.94 7.10
N LYS A 54 16.42 6.25 7.49
CA LYS A 54 17.79 6.62 7.11
C LYS A 54 17.98 6.52 5.59
N ALA A 55 17.65 5.36 5.00
CA ALA A 55 17.82 5.12 3.57
C ALA A 55 17.01 6.09 2.70
N ILE A 56 15.76 6.39 3.06
CA ILE A 56 14.94 7.36 2.31
C ILE A 56 15.58 8.75 2.31
N ARG A 57 16.11 9.20 3.46
CA ARG A 57 16.75 10.52 3.57
C ARG A 57 18.04 10.61 2.75
N GLU A 58 18.77 9.51 2.62
CA GLU A 58 19.97 9.44 1.78
C GLU A 58 19.58 9.56 0.30
N ILE A 59 18.60 8.77 -0.16
CA ILE A 59 18.13 8.78 -1.56
C ILE A 59 17.57 10.14 -1.97
N VAL A 60 16.77 10.78 -1.11
CA VAL A 60 16.16 12.09 -1.41
C VAL A 60 17.20 13.21 -1.52
N LYS A 61 18.37 13.06 -0.88
CA LYS A 61 19.47 14.02 -0.94
C LYS A 61 20.45 13.73 -2.09
N ASP A 62 20.28 12.63 -2.81
CA ASP A 62 21.17 12.27 -3.90
C ASP A 62 20.86 13.13 -5.13
N GLU A 63 21.80 13.97 -5.53
CA GLU A 63 21.69 14.85 -6.70
C GLU A 63 22.44 14.28 -7.92
N THR A 64 22.89 13.02 -7.86
CA THR A 64 23.60 12.37 -8.96
C THR A 64 22.75 12.38 -10.22
N PRO A 65 23.27 12.85 -11.37
CA PRO A 65 22.51 12.87 -12.61
C PRO A 65 21.94 11.49 -12.96
N GLY A 66 20.61 11.43 -13.11
CA GLY A 66 19.90 10.19 -13.46
C GLY A 66 19.54 9.27 -12.28
N VAL A 67 19.81 9.65 -11.02
CA VAL A 67 19.47 8.83 -9.84
C VAL A 67 17.96 8.53 -9.71
N HIS A 68 17.11 9.40 -10.22
CA HIS A 68 15.65 9.21 -10.26
C HIS A 68 15.11 8.82 -11.64
N ALA A 69 15.99 8.46 -12.57
CA ALA A 69 15.59 7.99 -13.90
C ALA A 69 15.02 6.57 -13.85
N TYR A 70 14.50 6.12 -14.99
CA TYR A 70 13.99 4.75 -15.13
C TYR A 70 15.08 3.71 -14.86
N MET A 71 14.68 2.68 -14.11
CA MET A 71 15.42 1.41 -14.00
C MET A 71 15.03 0.45 -15.13
N PRO A 72 15.85 -0.58 -15.41
CA PRO A 72 15.44 -1.68 -16.29
C PRO A 72 14.13 -2.32 -15.83
N ASN A 73 13.37 -2.93 -16.75
CA ASN A 73 12.08 -3.58 -16.42
C ASN A 73 12.19 -4.62 -15.30
N GLY A 74 13.34 -5.28 -15.18
CA GLY A 74 13.61 -6.26 -14.13
C GLY A 74 14.05 -5.66 -12.79
N GLY A 75 14.08 -4.34 -12.64
CA GLY A 75 14.63 -3.62 -11.48
C GLY A 75 16.12 -3.30 -11.60
N TYR A 76 16.64 -2.57 -10.61
CA TYR A 76 18.07 -2.27 -10.50
C TYR A 76 18.91 -3.54 -10.29
N PRO A 77 19.98 -3.78 -11.09
CA PRO A 77 20.83 -4.96 -10.92
C PRO A 77 21.42 -5.10 -9.51
N TRP A 78 21.91 -3.99 -8.94
CA TRP A 78 22.51 -3.98 -7.60
C TRP A 78 21.51 -4.30 -6.49
N VAL A 79 20.22 -3.95 -6.65
CA VAL A 79 19.17 -4.34 -5.69
C VAL A 79 18.95 -5.84 -5.74
N ARG A 80 18.93 -6.42 -6.95
CA ARG A 80 18.68 -7.86 -7.14
C ARG A 80 19.80 -8.73 -6.61
N GLU A 81 21.05 -8.28 -6.69
CA GLU A 81 22.20 -8.98 -6.12
C GLU A 81 22.19 -8.96 -4.58
N ALA A 82 21.52 -7.99 -3.96
CA ALA A 82 21.42 -7.82 -2.52
C ALA A 82 20.22 -8.53 -1.86
N LEU A 83 19.32 -9.14 -2.64
CA LEU A 83 18.17 -9.93 -2.16
C LEU A 83 18.56 -11.39 -1.91
#